data_AF-A0A174X712-F1
#
_entry.id   AF-A0A174X712-F1
#
_cell.length_a   1.000
_cell.length_b   1.000
_cell.length_c   1.000
_cell.angle_alpha   90.00
_cell.angle_beta   90.00
_cell.angle_gamma   90.00
#
_symmetry.space_group_name_H-M   'P 1'
#
loop_
_entity.id
_entity.type
_entity.pdbx_description
1 polymer ?
#
loop_
_entity_poly.entity_id
_entity_poly.type
_entity_poly.pdbx_seq_one_letter_code
_entity_poly.pdbx_strand_id
1 'polypeptide(L)'
;MTLLMVMLAINLVACGDDKEDGDKEITPSIVGTWKLTVDKGYTHTHVTFTKDGTFSYTSTDELDYEEHGTYKIVDNLLYQMFSDEDEWAIGEILLLNSETLSIQDLDDDGVTPRGKPYSYQRVE
;
A
#
# COMPACT_ATOMS: atom_id res chain seq x y z
N MET A 1 -22.49 37.59 32.25
CA MET A 1 -21.35 36.64 32.18
C MET A 1 -20.99 36.40 33.63
N THR A 2 -21.27 35.28 34.27
CA THR A 2 -20.97 33.85 34.05
C THR A 2 -21.59 33.16 35.30
N LEU A 3 -21.93 31.88 35.42
CA LEU A 3 -21.97 30.69 34.58
C LEU A 3 -22.82 29.72 35.42
N LEU A 4 -23.91 29.18 34.86
CA LEU A 4 -24.70 28.12 35.51
C LEU A 4 -23.93 26.80 35.30
N MET A 5 -23.32 26.27 36.36
CA MET A 5 -22.77 24.90 36.34
C MET A 5 -23.84 23.93 36.84
N VAL A 6 -24.48 23.24 35.90
CA VAL A 6 -25.32 22.07 36.19
C VAL A 6 -24.40 20.86 36.27
N MET A 7 -24.19 20.33 37.47
CA MET A 7 -23.55 19.03 37.66
C MET A 7 -24.58 17.94 37.32
N LEU A 8 -24.48 17.36 36.12
CA LEU A 8 -25.23 16.17 35.74
C LEU A 8 -24.36 14.94 36.03
N ALA A 9 -24.56 14.33 37.20
CA ALA A 9 -23.95 13.04 37.53
C ALA A 9 -24.70 11.93 36.78
N ILE A 10 -24.09 11.39 35.73
CA ILE A 10 -24.63 10.25 35.00
C ILE A 10 -24.12 8.98 35.69
N ASN A 11 -25.01 8.31 36.41
CA ASN A 11 -24.79 6.94 36.90
C ASN A 11 -24.80 6.01 35.69
N LEU A 12 -23.62 5.59 35.22
CA LEU A 12 -23.55 4.55 34.20
C LEU A 12 -23.71 3.19 34.89
N VAL A 13 -24.89 2.60 34.68
CA VAL A 13 -25.17 1.22 35.01
C VAL A 13 -24.24 0.35 34.16
N ALA A 14 -23.37 -0.42 34.82
CA ALA A 14 -22.53 -1.40 34.20
C ALA A 14 -23.31 -2.71 34.10
N CYS A 15 -23.75 -3.07 32.90
CA CYS A 15 -23.98 -4.46 32.45
C CYS A 15 -24.48 -4.42 31.00
N GLY A 16 -23.69 -5.02 30.12
CA GLY A 16 -24.00 -5.21 28.70
C GLY A 16 -22.88 -6.05 28.11
N ASP A 17 -22.80 -7.29 28.57
CA ASP A 17 -21.96 -8.35 28.02
C ASP A 17 -22.52 -8.70 26.64
N ASP A 18 -22.09 -7.96 25.61
CA ASP A 18 -22.46 -8.22 24.23
C ASP A 18 -21.21 -8.40 23.37
N LYS A 19 -21.20 -9.54 22.69
CA LYS A 19 -20.15 -10.07 21.84
C LYS A 19 -19.74 -9.05 20.77
N GLU A 20 -18.50 -8.58 20.85
CA GLU A 20 -17.86 -7.87 19.75
C GLU A 20 -17.41 -8.87 18.68
N ASP A 21 -18.35 -9.30 17.83
CA ASP A 21 -18.00 -9.73 16.47
C ASP A 21 -17.73 -8.44 15.68
N GLY A 22 -16.54 -7.89 15.89
CA GLY A 22 -16.06 -6.72 15.16
C GLY A 22 -15.68 -7.14 13.75
N ASP A 23 -16.47 -6.72 12.77
CA ASP A 23 -15.99 -6.47 11.41
C ASP A 23 -14.69 -5.68 11.52
N LYS A 24 -13.56 -6.39 11.49
CA LYS A 24 -12.25 -5.75 11.42
C LYS A 24 -12.22 -5.07 10.06
N GLU A 25 -12.28 -3.74 10.03
CA GLU A 25 -11.93 -2.99 8.83
C GLU A 25 -10.60 -3.52 8.31
N ILE A 26 -10.64 -4.27 7.21
CA ILE A 26 -9.45 -4.83 6.60
C ILE A 26 -8.79 -3.65 5.91
N THR A 27 -7.90 -2.94 6.59
CA THR A 27 -7.03 -1.94 5.96
C THR A 27 -6.27 -2.66 4.84
N PRO A 28 -6.47 -2.29 3.56
CA PRO A 28 -5.82 -2.96 2.44
C PRO A 28 -4.31 -2.97 2.63
N SER A 29 -3.70 -4.15 2.62
CA SER A 29 -2.26 -4.30 2.80
C SER A 29 -1.57 -4.47 1.45
N ILE A 30 -0.52 -3.69 1.19
CA ILE A 30 0.33 -3.89 0.01
C ILE A 30 1.18 -5.17 0.13
N VAL A 31 1.41 -5.66 1.35
CA VAL A 31 2.22 -6.86 1.62
C VAL A 31 1.63 -8.06 0.89
N GLY A 32 2.49 -8.79 0.18
CA GLY A 32 2.13 -9.95 -0.64
C GLY A 32 2.78 -9.89 -2.02
N THR A 33 2.52 -10.93 -2.80
CA THR A 33 3.00 -11.03 -4.18
C THR A 33 1.90 -10.60 -5.15
N TRP A 34 2.31 -9.88 -6.18
CA TRP A 34 1.44 -9.24 -7.15
C TRP A 34 1.98 -9.51 -8.54
N LYS A 35 1.11 -9.90 -9.47
CA LYS A 35 1.41 -10.18 -10.86
C LYS A 35 0.91 -9.07 -11.76
N LEU A 36 1.76 -8.56 -12.63
CA LEU A 36 1.43 -7.52 -13.59
C LEU A 36 0.31 -8.02 -14.53
N THR A 37 -0.75 -7.23 -14.67
CA THR A 37 -1.93 -7.59 -15.49
C THR A 37 -2.04 -6.81 -16.78
N VAL A 38 -1.31 -5.70 -16.89
CA VAL A 38 -1.40 -4.78 -18.02
C VAL A 38 -0.16 -4.95 -18.90
N ASP A 39 -0.40 -5.25 -20.17
CA ASP A 39 0.58 -5.44 -21.24
C ASP A 39 1.39 -4.16 -21.48
N LYS A 40 2.60 -4.10 -20.92
CA LYS A 40 3.61 -3.05 -21.15
C LYS A 40 5.02 -3.60 -21.00
N GLY A 41 5.95 -3.01 -21.73
CA GLY A 41 7.37 -3.42 -21.86
C GLY A 41 8.24 -3.26 -20.62
N TYR A 42 7.73 -3.66 -19.46
CA TYR A 42 8.54 -3.94 -18.28
C TYR A 42 9.07 -5.37 -18.38
N THR A 43 10.32 -5.57 -17.96
CA THR A 43 10.91 -6.90 -17.89
C THR A 43 10.32 -7.72 -16.74
N HIS A 44 10.02 -7.08 -15.61
CA HIS A 44 9.41 -7.74 -14.46
C HIS A 44 7.94 -8.06 -14.70
N THR A 45 7.50 -9.19 -14.18
CA THR A 45 6.09 -9.61 -14.22
C THR A 45 5.49 -9.75 -12.84
N HIS A 46 6.31 -9.83 -11.78
CA HIS A 46 5.85 -9.94 -10.40
C HIS A 46 6.58 -8.96 -9.50
N VAL A 47 5.88 -8.50 -8.46
CA VAL A 47 6.46 -7.77 -7.33
C VAL A 47 5.99 -8.38 -6.03
N THR A 48 6.91 -8.54 -5.08
CA THR A 48 6.58 -8.97 -3.73
C THR A 48 6.94 -7.88 -2.74
N PHE A 49 5.98 -7.44 -1.95
CA PHE A 49 6.20 -6.50 -0.84
C PHE A 49 6.14 -7.25 0.49
N THR A 50 7.09 -7.01 1.37
CA THR A 50 7.16 -7.66 2.68
C THR A 50 6.77 -6.70 3.80
N LYS A 51 6.45 -7.25 4.99
CA LYS A 51 6.09 -6.45 6.16
C LYS A 51 7.26 -5.65 6.76
N ASP A 52 8.50 -6.04 6.46
CA ASP A 52 9.73 -5.40 6.94
C ASP A 52 10.21 -4.27 6.01
N GLY A 53 9.42 -3.92 4.99
CA GLY A 53 9.72 -2.79 4.12
C GLY A 53 10.71 -3.12 3.01
N THR A 54 10.77 -4.39 2.57
CA THR A 54 11.54 -4.78 1.38
C THR A 54 10.62 -5.16 0.23
N PHE A 55 11.12 -4.99 -0.98
CA PHE A 55 10.45 -5.47 -2.18
C PHE A 55 11.40 -6.26 -3.07
N SER A 56 10.84 -7.12 -3.91
CA SER A 56 11.57 -7.73 -5.02
C SER A 56 10.70 -7.80 -6.28
N TYR A 57 11.32 -7.50 -7.41
CA TYR A 57 10.78 -7.73 -8.75
C TYR A 57 11.38 -9.00 -9.34
N THR A 58 10.55 -9.80 -9.98
CA THR A 58 10.97 -10.99 -10.73
C THR A 58 10.22 -11.05 -12.07
N SER A 59 10.75 -11.85 -12.99
CA SER A 59 10.10 -12.13 -14.26
C SER A 59 9.79 -13.61 -14.43
N THR A 60 8.65 -13.89 -15.03
CA THR A 60 8.29 -15.23 -15.52
C THR A 60 8.82 -15.50 -16.92
N ASP A 61 9.16 -14.44 -17.65
CA ASP A 61 9.68 -14.52 -19.02
C ASP A 61 11.22 -14.53 -19.02
N GLU A 62 11.85 -13.83 -18.08
CA GLU A 62 13.30 -13.78 -17.84
C GLU A 62 13.63 -14.34 -16.45
N LEU A 63 13.94 -15.65 -16.37
CA LEU A 63 14.05 -16.35 -15.08
C LEU A 63 15.23 -15.92 -14.20
N ASP A 64 16.22 -15.24 -14.76
CA ASP A 64 17.39 -14.69 -14.07
C ASP A 64 17.22 -13.19 -13.73
N TYR A 65 16.10 -12.57 -14.12
CA TYR A 65 15.80 -11.20 -13.75
C TYR A 65 15.35 -11.11 -12.29
N GLU A 66 16.09 -10.34 -11.51
CA GLU A 66 15.77 -10.02 -10.13
C GLU A 66 16.26 -8.59 -9.82
N GLU A 67 15.35 -7.77 -9.29
CA GLU A 67 15.68 -6.50 -8.64
C GLU A 67 15.07 -6.51 -7.25
N HIS A 68 15.69 -5.82 -6.31
CA HIS A 68 15.20 -5.76 -4.95
C HIS A 68 15.59 -4.45 -4.30
N GLY A 69 14.94 -4.15 -3.19
CA GLY A 69 15.19 -2.90 -2.51
C GLY A 69 14.36 -2.75 -1.25
N THR A 70 14.29 -1.51 -0.79
CA THR A 70 13.44 -1.12 0.33
C THR A 70 12.31 -0.22 -0.15
N TYR A 71 11.17 -0.29 0.53
CA TYR A 71 10.03 0.56 0.23
C TYR A 71 9.43 1.16 1.49
N LYS A 72 8.74 2.27 1.30
CA LYS A 72 7.86 2.88 2.29
C LYS A 72 6.65 3.49 1.61
N ILE A 73 5.55 3.59 2.35
CA ILE A 73 4.36 4.31 1.92
C ILE A 73 4.18 5.51 2.83
N VAL A 74 4.02 6.69 2.23
CA VAL A 74 3.66 7.92 2.93
C VAL A 74 2.43 8.48 2.23
N ASP A 75 1.33 8.62 2.96
CA ASP A 75 0.01 8.91 2.39
C ASP A 75 -0.40 7.88 1.33
N ASN A 76 -0.50 8.28 0.05
CA ASN A 76 -0.76 7.37 -1.08
C ASN A 76 0.47 7.12 -1.95
N LEU A 77 1.64 7.63 -1.57
CA LEU A 77 2.86 7.53 -2.37
C LEU A 77 3.68 6.32 -1.94
N LEU A 78 3.95 5.44 -2.90
CA LEU A 78 4.90 4.34 -2.81
C LEU A 78 6.28 4.86 -3.21
N TYR A 79 7.21 4.82 -2.26
CA TYR A 79 8.62 5.09 -2.51
C TYR A 79 9.37 3.75 -2.57
N GLN A 80 10.16 3.54 -3.61
CA GLN A 80 11.02 2.36 -3.79
C GLN A 80 12.48 2.81 -3.99
N MET A 81 13.38 2.30 -3.15
CA MET A 81 14.83 2.46 -3.29
C MET A 81 15.40 1.13 -3.71
N PHE A 82 15.82 1.02 -4.97
CA PHE A 82 16.47 -0.16 -5.51
C PHE A 82 17.87 -0.30 -4.90
N SER A 83 18.36 -1.53 -4.72
CA SER A 83 19.61 -1.79 -4.00
C SER A 83 20.87 -1.30 -4.73
N ASP A 84 20.76 -1.07 -6.03
CA ASP A 84 21.80 -0.58 -6.93
C ASP A 84 21.64 0.89 -7.31
N GLU A 85 20.64 1.58 -6.76
CA GLU A 85 20.35 2.99 -6.99
C GLU A 85 20.47 3.82 -5.70
N ASP A 86 20.69 5.12 -5.84
CA ASP A 86 20.79 6.07 -4.71
C ASP A 86 19.56 7.00 -4.60
N GLU A 87 18.60 6.86 -5.51
CA GLU A 87 17.41 7.72 -5.62
C GLU A 87 16.11 6.93 -5.47
N TRP A 88 15.10 7.56 -4.86
CA TRP A 88 13.79 6.94 -4.71
C TRP A 88 13.01 7.04 -6.01
N ALA A 89 12.56 5.91 -6.53
CA ALA A 89 11.44 5.86 -7.46
C ALA A 89 10.14 6.15 -6.70
N ILE A 90 9.29 6.99 -7.27
CA ILE A 90 8.04 7.44 -6.65
C ILE A 90 6.87 6.99 -7.52
N GLY A 91 5.86 6.39 -6.92
CA GLY A 91 4.60 6.07 -7.57
C GLY A 91 3.40 6.44 -6.69
N GLU A 92 2.33 6.91 -7.30
CA GLU A 92 1.04 7.10 -6.63
C GLU A 92 0.23 5.79 -6.67
N ILE A 93 -0.21 5.33 -5.51
CA ILE A 93 -1.15 4.21 -5.38
C ILE A 93 -2.54 4.74 -5.71
N LEU A 94 -3.04 4.39 -6.90
CA LEU A 94 -4.38 4.76 -7.36
C LEU A 94 -5.47 3.84 -6.79
N LEU A 95 -5.13 2.57 -6.59
CA LEU A 95 -6.03 1.54 -6.04
C LEU A 95 -5.21 0.51 -5.26
N LEU A 96 -5.65 0.20 -4.05
CA LEU A 96 -5.14 -0.92 -3.27
C LEU A 96 -6.31 -1.61 -2.57
N ASN A 97 -6.51 -2.89 -2.89
CA ASN A 97 -7.44 -3.78 -2.20
C ASN A 97 -6.84 -5.20 -2.06
N SER A 98 -7.63 -6.20 -1.67
CA SER A 98 -7.15 -7.57 -1.52
C SER A 98 -6.67 -8.18 -2.84
N GLU A 99 -7.20 -7.74 -3.98
CA GLU A 99 -7.00 -8.37 -5.30
C GLU A 99 -6.21 -7.50 -6.27
N THR A 100 -6.27 -6.18 -6.16
CA THR A 100 -5.70 -5.23 -7.14
C THR A 100 -4.81 -4.19 -6.49
N LEU A 101 -3.66 -3.96 -7.12
CA LEU A 101 -2.75 -2.84 -6.87
C LEU A 101 -2.58 -2.07 -8.18
N SER A 102 -2.96 -0.80 -8.22
CA SER A 102 -2.75 0.09 -9.37
C SER A 102 -1.86 1.25 -9.01
N ILE A 103 -0.83 1.49 -9.83
CA ILE A 103 0.21 2.48 -9.59
C ILE A 103 0.34 3.41 -10.80
N GLN A 104 0.58 4.69 -10.54
CA GLN A 104 1.03 5.70 -11.50
C GLN A 104 2.44 6.15 -11.12
N ASP A 105 3.44 5.86 -11.94
CA ASP A 105 4.81 6.36 -11.73
C ASP A 105 4.81 7.89 -11.78
N LEU A 106 5.66 8.52 -10.96
CA LEU A 106 5.83 9.97 -10.89
C LEU A 106 7.29 10.35 -11.19
N ASP A 107 7.49 11.62 -11.57
CA ASP A 107 8.80 12.26 -11.56
C ASP A 107 9.36 12.36 -10.13
N ASP A 108 10.63 12.76 -10.03
CA ASP A 108 11.33 13.02 -8.76
C ASP A 108 10.67 14.11 -7.90
N ASP A 109 9.83 14.95 -8.51
CA ASP A 109 8.99 15.93 -7.82
C ASP A 109 7.84 15.31 -7.01
N GLY A 110 7.55 14.01 -7.21
CA GLY A 110 6.46 13.28 -6.55
C GLY A 110 5.06 13.79 -6.91
N VAL A 111 4.91 14.51 -8.02
CA VAL A 111 3.63 15.11 -8.47
C VAL A 111 3.36 14.90 -9.96
N THR A 112 4.39 14.96 -10.81
CA THR A 112 4.22 14.89 -12.26
C THR A 112 4.12 13.43 -12.73
N PRO A 113 3.02 12.99 -13.37
CA PRO A 113 2.88 11.60 -13.81
C PRO A 113 3.81 11.22 -14.97
N ARG A 114 4.42 10.03 -14.89
CA ARG A 114 5.21 9.38 -15.96
C ARG A 114 4.45 8.23 -16.59
N GLY A 115 4.37 8.24 -17.92
CA GLY A 115 3.73 7.14 -18.66
C GLY A 115 2.22 7.04 -18.40
N LYS A 116 1.68 5.81 -18.46
CA LYS A 116 0.28 5.54 -18.05
C LYS A 116 0.29 4.58 -16.87
N PRO A 117 -0.74 4.58 -16.02
CA PRO A 117 -0.77 3.69 -14.88
C PRO A 117 -0.77 2.22 -15.31
N TYR A 118 -0.39 1.37 -14.38
CA TYR A 118 -0.34 -0.08 -14.53
C TYR A 118 -0.93 -0.74 -13.29
N SER A 119 -1.36 -1.99 -13.46
CA SER A 119 -2.04 -2.73 -12.41
C SER A 119 -1.46 -4.11 -12.26
N TYR A 120 -1.43 -4.57 -11.02
CA TYR A 120 -1.16 -5.94 -10.66
C TYR A 120 -2.39 -6.59 -10.03
N GLN A 121 -2.47 -7.91 -10.19
CA GLN A 121 -3.37 -8.78 -9.46
C GLN A 121 -2.63 -9.51 -8.37
N ARG A 122 -3.27 -9.69 -7.22
CA ARG A 122 -2.72 -10.49 -6.13
C ARG A 122 -2.49 -11.92 -6.57
N VAL A 123 -1.37 -12.50 -6.16
CA VAL A 123 -1.08 -13.93 -6.27
C VAL A 123 -0.95 -14.50 -4.86
N GLU A 124 -1.66 -15.60 -4.59
CA GLU A 124 -1.57 -16.37 -3.34
C GLU A 124 -0.46 -17.43 -3.38
#